data_AF-A0A6N7D0N2-F1
#
_entry.id   AF-A0A6N7D0N2-F1
#
_cell.length_a   1.000
_cell.length_b   1.000
_cell.length_c   1.000
_cell.angle_alpha   90.00
_cell.angle_beta   90.00
_cell.angle_gamma   90.00
#
_symmetry.space_group_name_H-M   'P 1'
#
loop_
_entity.id
_entity.type
_entity.pdbx_description
1 polymer ?
#
loop_
_entity_poly.entity_id
_entity_poly.type
_entity_poly.pdbx_seq_one_letter_code
_entity_poly.pdbx_strand_id
1 'polypeptide(L)'
;MRSTQQPAGTTGFAQRLRETLLRRGKSVSPTQLEREFNLRYPGKPVTSHAVRKWLLGQSLPMQDKLHVLARWLDVDEDWLRWGQAATAGAPPPAQAALSLSNWNGSSPQEDASLLQDWRLLELRHRRVVRAVIETLLLHQQDSSGAG
;
A
#
# COMPACT_ATOMS: atom_id res chain seq x y z
N MET A 1 11.12 13.72 -16.45
CA MET A 1 11.51 12.37 -16.92
C MET A 1 12.03 11.54 -15.75
N ARG A 2 11.24 10.59 -15.24
CA ARG A 2 11.63 9.26 -14.71
C ARG A 2 10.38 8.57 -14.15
N SER A 3 9.62 7.97 -15.07
CA SER A 3 8.61 6.97 -14.75
C SER A 3 9.34 5.73 -14.22
N THR A 4 9.46 5.57 -12.91
CA THR A 4 9.77 4.25 -12.36
C THR A 4 8.47 3.45 -12.32
N GLN A 5 8.15 2.89 -13.48
CA GLN A 5 7.26 1.76 -13.65
C GLN A 5 7.56 0.75 -12.53
N GLN A 6 6.58 0.49 -11.66
CA GLN A 6 6.69 -0.60 -10.70
C GLN A 6 6.90 -1.91 -11.47
N PRO A 7 7.97 -2.67 -11.20
CA PRO A 7 8.21 -3.91 -11.91
C PRO A 7 7.13 -4.92 -11.52
N ALA A 8 6.27 -5.28 -12.47
CA ALA A 8 5.32 -6.37 -12.32
C ALA A 8 6.09 -7.69 -12.14
N GLY A 9 5.78 -8.43 -11.06
CA GLY A 9 6.44 -9.70 -10.73
C GLY A 9 7.23 -9.68 -9.42
N THR A 10 8.12 -10.66 -9.26
CA THR A 10 8.85 -10.94 -8.00
C THR A 10 9.71 -9.76 -7.50
N THR A 11 10.20 -8.92 -8.41
CA THR A 11 10.96 -7.70 -8.08
C THR A 11 10.10 -6.65 -7.36
N GLY A 12 8.83 -6.48 -7.76
CA GLY A 12 7.91 -5.55 -7.11
C GLY A 12 7.59 -5.97 -5.66
N PHE A 13 7.39 -7.27 -5.45
CA PHE A 13 7.23 -7.85 -4.10
C PHE A 13 8.46 -7.56 -3.22
N ALA A 14 9.66 -7.83 -3.75
CA ALA A 14 10.90 -7.64 -3.02
C ALA A 14 11.11 -6.18 -2.59
N GLN A 15 10.80 -5.23 -3.47
CA GLN A 15 10.85 -3.82 -3.14
C GLN A 15 9.88 -3.47 -2.00
N ARG A 16 8.60 -3.87 -2.12
CA ARG A 16 7.59 -3.62 -1.08
C ARG A 16 7.97 -4.24 0.27
N LEU A 17 8.51 -5.45 0.27
CA LEU A 17 8.98 -6.13 1.46
C LEU A 17 10.10 -5.33 2.14
N ARG A 18 11.13 -4.92 1.39
CA ARG A 18 12.25 -4.12 1.92
C ARG A 18 11.77 -2.79 2.50
N GLU A 19 10.94 -2.06 1.76
CA GLU A 19 10.42 -0.77 2.21
C GLU A 19 9.61 -0.92 3.50
N THR A 20 8.78 -1.96 3.59
CA THR A 20 7.94 -2.19 4.77
C THR A 20 8.78 -2.57 5.99
N LEU A 21 9.84 -3.36 5.81
CA LEU A 21 10.81 -3.63 6.87
C LEU A 21 11.47 -2.35 7.38
N LEU A 22 11.96 -1.50 6.48
CA LEU A 22 12.57 -0.21 6.86
C LEU A 22 11.57 0.69 7.60
N ARG A 23 10.34 0.81 7.10
CA ARG A 23 9.28 1.61 7.75
C ARG A 23 8.93 1.11 9.15
N ARG A 24 8.95 -0.20 9.39
CA ARG A 24 8.70 -0.81 10.71
C ARG A 24 9.94 -0.85 11.59
N GLY A 25 11.04 -0.19 11.19
CA GLY A 25 12.31 -0.17 11.92
C GLY A 25 12.97 -1.55 12.03
N LYS A 26 12.68 -2.45 11.08
CA LYS A 26 13.21 -3.81 11.02
C LYS A 26 14.40 -3.87 10.08
N SER A 27 15.31 -4.81 10.36
CA SER A 27 16.48 -5.05 9.53
C SER A 27 16.12 -5.76 8.24
N VAL A 28 16.75 -5.33 7.14
CA VAL A 28 16.65 -5.97 5.81
C VAL A 28 17.65 -7.13 5.69
N SER A 29 18.31 -7.53 6.79
CA SER A 29 19.24 -8.66 6.82
C SER A 29 18.51 -10.00 6.65
N PRO A 30 18.90 -10.86 5.69
CA PRO A 30 18.27 -12.17 5.49
C PRO A 30 18.27 -13.05 6.73
N THR A 31 19.34 -13.04 7.53
CA THR A 31 19.47 -13.85 8.74
C THR A 31 18.54 -13.39 9.85
N GLN A 32 18.43 -12.07 10.04
CA GLN A 32 17.55 -11.51 11.06
C GLN A 32 16.08 -11.67 10.67
N LEU A 33 15.77 -11.45 9.39
CA LEU A 33 14.43 -11.61 8.84
C LEU A 33 13.96 -13.07 8.93
N GLU A 34 14.83 -14.02 8.62
CA GLU A 34 14.57 -15.45 8.78
C GLU A 34 14.28 -15.84 10.23
N ARG A 35 15.13 -15.41 11.17
CA ARG A 35 14.92 -15.68 12.60
C ARG A 35 13.56 -15.16 13.09
N GLU A 36 13.26 -13.90 12.79
CA GLU A 36 12.00 -13.28 13.21
C GLU A 36 10.79 -13.93 12.54
N PHE A 37 10.90 -14.34 11.27
CA PHE A 37 9.84 -15.07 10.58
C PHE A 37 9.62 -16.45 11.20
N ASN A 38 10.68 -17.23 11.42
CA ASN A 38 10.61 -18.58 11.97
C ASN A 38 10.03 -18.62 13.38
N LEU A 39 10.23 -17.58 14.20
CA LEU A 39 9.60 -17.46 15.52
C LEU A 39 8.07 -17.32 15.45
N ARG A 40 7.53 -16.88 14.31
CA ARG A 40 6.10 -16.59 14.12
C ARG A 40 5.40 -17.60 13.21
N TYR A 41 6.17 -18.44 12.52
CA TYR A 41 5.64 -19.40 11.56
C TYR A 41 5.57 -20.81 12.18
N PRO A 42 4.37 -21.38 12.37
CA PRO A 42 4.20 -22.69 13.01
C PRO A 42 4.55 -23.87 12.07
N GLY A 43 4.78 -23.61 10.79
CA GLY A 43 5.07 -24.64 9.79
C GLY A 43 6.57 -24.89 9.58
N LYS A 44 6.93 -25.43 8.41
CA LYS A 44 8.33 -25.68 8.04
C LYS A 44 9.14 -24.37 8.04
N PRO A 45 10.23 -24.28 8.81
CA PRO A 45 11.04 -23.06 8.89
C PRO A 45 11.59 -22.69 7.51
N VAL A 46 11.77 -21.40 7.30
CA VAL A 46 12.43 -20.87 6.11
C VAL A 46 13.92 -20.75 6.37
N THR A 47 14.72 -20.89 5.33
CA THR A 47 16.17 -20.69 5.41
C THR A 47 16.52 -19.25 5.06
N SER A 48 17.65 -18.75 5.57
CA SER A 48 18.13 -17.40 5.23
C SER A 48 18.38 -17.25 3.72
N HIS A 49 18.68 -18.36 3.02
CA HIS A 49 18.78 -18.40 1.56
C HIS A 49 17.43 -18.13 0.87
N ALA A 50 16.33 -18.73 1.35
CA ALA A 50 14.99 -18.46 0.83
C ALA A 50 14.60 -16.99 1.04
N VAL A 51 14.84 -16.47 2.24
CA VAL A 51 14.57 -15.08 2.59
C VAL A 51 15.42 -14.11 1.75
N ARG A 52 16.69 -14.44 1.48
CA ARG A 52 17.53 -13.68 0.55
C ARG A 52 16.91 -13.63 -0.85
N LYS A 53 16.39 -14.74 -1.36
CA LYS A 53 15.72 -14.78 -2.68
C LYS A 53 14.43 -13.94 -2.69
N TRP A 54 13.69 -13.89 -1.59
CA TRP A 54 12.54 -12.98 -1.42
C TRP A 54 12.96 -11.52 -1.48
N LEU A 55 13.99 -11.17 -0.70
CA LEU A 55 14.52 -9.83 -0.67
C LEU A 55 15.12 -9.41 -2.01
N LEU A 56 15.71 -10.31 -2.80
CA LEU A 56 16.28 -10.02 -4.11
C LEU A 56 15.27 -10.04 -5.25
N GLY A 57 14.02 -10.44 -5.00
CA GLY A 57 13.03 -10.60 -6.05
C GLY A 57 13.28 -11.79 -6.98
N GLN A 58 14.00 -12.80 -6.49
CA GLN A 58 14.32 -14.02 -7.24
C GLN A 58 13.29 -15.14 -7.02
N SER A 59 12.53 -15.08 -5.93
CA SER A 59 11.42 -16.02 -5.68
C SER A 59 10.30 -15.35 -4.88
N LEU A 60 9.07 -15.80 -5.09
CA LEU A 60 7.92 -15.40 -4.28
C LEU A 60 7.70 -16.42 -3.14
N PRO A 61 7.39 -16.00 -1.90
CA PRO A 61 6.91 -16.93 -0.88
C PRO A 61 5.61 -17.63 -1.29
N MET A 62 5.39 -18.82 -0.75
CA MET A 62 4.08 -19.50 -0.80
C MET A 62 3.05 -18.70 0.01
N GLN A 63 1.76 -18.92 -0.29
CA GLN A 63 0.64 -18.16 0.28
C GLN A 63 0.69 -18.11 1.82
N ASP A 64 0.89 -19.24 2.48
CA ASP A 64 0.94 -19.34 3.94
C ASP A 64 2.04 -18.45 4.54
N LYS A 65 3.20 -18.39 3.87
CA LYS A 65 4.35 -17.59 4.31
C LYS A 65 4.13 -16.10 4.01
N LEU A 66 3.44 -15.80 2.92
CA LEU A 66 3.08 -14.45 2.54
C LEU A 66 2.07 -13.87 3.53
N HIS A 67 1.07 -14.65 3.93
CA HIS A 67 0.10 -14.29 4.97
C HIS A 67 0.79 -13.95 6.31
N VAL A 68 1.76 -14.77 6.73
CA VAL A 68 2.52 -14.50 7.97
C VAL A 68 3.37 -13.24 7.85
N LEU A 69 4.00 -12.99 6.70
CA LEU A 69 4.74 -11.75 6.46
C LEU A 69 3.81 -10.53 6.51
N ALA A 70 2.65 -10.60 5.86
CA ALA A 70 1.66 -9.54 5.83
C ALA A 70 1.16 -9.21 7.24
N ARG A 71 0.76 -10.24 8.01
CA ARG A 71 0.32 -10.10 9.40
C ARG A 71 1.41 -9.55 10.32
N TRP A 72 2.66 -10.01 10.16
CA TRP A 72 3.76 -9.54 11.00
C TRP A 72 4.14 -8.09 10.70
N LEU A 73 4.11 -7.70 9.43
CA LEU A 73 4.41 -6.35 8.98
C LEU A 73 3.21 -5.40 9.07
N ASP A 74 2.04 -5.94 9.44
CA ASP A 74 0.76 -5.24 9.56
C ASP A 74 0.47 -4.46 8.26
N VAL A 75 0.44 -5.23 7.16
CA VAL A 75 0.10 -4.80 5.80
C VAL A 75 -0.84 -5.84 5.16
N ASP A 76 -1.54 -5.44 4.10
CA ASP A 76 -2.39 -6.33 3.33
C ASP A 76 -1.56 -7.35 2.49
N GLU A 77 -2.04 -8.59 2.42
CA GLU A 77 -1.37 -9.68 1.70
C GLU A 77 -1.39 -9.44 0.19
N ASP A 78 -2.51 -8.98 -0.35
CA ASP A 78 -2.66 -8.72 -1.78
C ASP A 78 -1.82 -7.50 -2.20
N TRP A 79 -1.75 -6.49 -1.34
CA TRP A 79 -0.85 -5.35 -1.52
C TRP A 79 0.62 -5.78 -1.50
N LEU A 80 1.02 -6.64 -0.56
CA LEU A 80 2.41 -7.12 -0.49
C LEU A 80 2.76 -7.91 -1.76
N ARG A 81 1.85 -8.76 -2.23
CA ARG A 81 2.03 -9.62 -3.39
C ARG A 81 1.99 -8.87 -4.72
N TRP A 82 0.91 -8.14 -4.99
CA TRP A 82 0.64 -7.53 -6.29
C TRP A 82 0.79 -6.01 -6.30
N GLY A 83 0.84 -5.36 -5.13
CA GLY A 83 0.88 -3.91 -5.03
C GLY A 83 -0.47 -3.23 -5.23
N GLN A 84 -1.55 -4.01 -5.38
CA GLN A 84 -2.92 -3.51 -5.44
C GLN A 84 -3.49 -3.58 -4.02
N ALA A 85 -3.88 -2.44 -3.45
CA ALA A 85 -4.58 -2.46 -2.18
C ALA A 85 -6.00 -2.98 -2.43
N ALA A 86 -6.34 -4.15 -1.90
CA ALA A 86 -7.73 -4.55 -1.80
C ALA A 86 -8.47 -3.49 -0.96
N THR A 87 -9.55 -2.96 -1.51
CA THR A 87 -10.33 -1.85 -0.95
C THR A 87 -11.08 -2.30 0.32
N ALA A 88 -10.36 -2.55 1.42
CA ALA A 88 -10.96 -2.81 2.73
C ALA A 88 -9.95 -2.59 3.88
N GLY A 89 -10.03 -1.43 4.52
CA GLY A 89 -9.81 -1.30 5.97
C GLY A 89 -8.43 -0.90 6.51
N ALA A 90 -7.36 -0.90 5.72
CA ALA A 90 -6.06 -0.36 6.15
C ALA A 90 -5.67 0.86 5.28
N PRO A 91 -5.22 1.99 5.86
CA PRO A 91 -4.82 3.13 5.08
C PRO A 91 -3.67 2.72 4.15
N PRO A 92 -3.75 3.00 2.84
CA PRO A 92 -2.64 2.73 1.93
C PRO A 92 -1.38 3.44 2.44
N PRO A 93 -0.18 2.86 2.25
CA PRO A 93 1.05 3.53 2.63
C PRO A 93 1.07 4.92 1.99
N ALA A 94 1.55 5.95 2.70
CA ALA A 94 1.46 7.34 2.26
C ALA A 94 1.84 7.50 0.77
N GLN A 95 2.86 6.79 0.28
CA GLN A 95 3.29 6.75 -1.13
C GLN A 95 2.24 6.17 -2.12
N ALA A 96 1.49 5.15 -1.72
CA ALA A 96 0.35 4.62 -2.47
C ALA A 96 -0.90 5.49 -2.30
N ALA A 97 -1.05 6.21 -1.17
CA ALA A 97 -2.04 7.27 -1.08
C ALA A 97 -1.73 8.38 -2.11
N LEU A 98 -0.45 8.77 -2.27
CA LEU A 98 0.00 9.68 -3.34
C LEU A 98 -0.22 9.08 -4.74
N SER A 99 -0.19 7.75 -4.86
CA SER A 99 -0.43 7.02 -6.10
C SER A 99 -1.90 6.66 -6.35
N LEU A 100 -2.80 6.97 -5.41
CA LEU A 100 -4.23 6.94 -5.63
C LEU A 100 -4.72 8.36 -5.93
N SER A 101 -4.10 9.39 -5.35
CA SER A 101 -4.39 10.79 -5.70
C SER A 101 -3.76 11.27 -6.99
N ASN A 102 -2.69 10.64 -7.48
CA ASN A 102 -2.17 10.96 -8.82
C ASN A 102 -3.14 10.62 -9.97
N TRP A 103 -4.25 9.90 -9.72
CA TRP A 103 -5.28 9.65 -10.73
C TRP A 103 -6.15 10.88 -11.01
N ASN A 104 -6.16 11.88 -10.09
CA ASN A 104 -6.86 13.16 -10.28
C ASN A 104 -5.92 14.36 -10.55
N GLY A 105 -4.60 14.14 -10.64
CA GLY A 105 -3.60 15.19 -10.87
C GLY A 105 -3.28 16.09 -9.66
N SER A 106 -3.84 15.81 -8.47
CA SER A 106 -3.61 16.59 -7.24
C SER A 106 -2.35 16.15 -6.53
N SER A 107 -1.64 17.09 -5.93
CA SER A 107 -0.44 16.80 -5.16
C SER A 107 -0.78 16.27 -3.75
N PRO A 108 0.09 15.42 -3.17
CA PRO A 108 0.01 14.94 -1.78
C PRO A 108 -0.27 16.02 -0.73
N GLN A 109 0.29 17.21 -0.97
CA GLN A 109 0.25 18.32 -0.04
C GLN A 109 -1.08 19.07 -0.12
N GLU A 110 -1.69 19.12 -1.31
CA GLU A 110 -3.04 19.66 -1.51
C GLU A 110 -4.07 18.76 -0.82
N ASP A 111 -3.98 17.44 -0.98
CA ASP A 111 -4.86 16.48 -0.28
C ASP A 111 -4.75 16.64 1.25
N ALA A 112 -3.53 16.72 1.77
CA ALA A 112 -3.29 16.89 3.20
C ALA A 112 -3.86 18.22 3.72
N SER A 113 -3.80 19.29 2.90
CA SER A 113 -4.36 20.60 3.24
C SER A 113 -5.89 20.57 3.24
N LEU A 114 -6.52 19.95 2.24
CA LEU A 114 -7.98 19.79 2.19
C LEU A 114 -8.53 19.00 3.39
N LEU A 115 -7.80 17.97 3.85
CA LEU A 115 -8.17 17.21 5.04
C LEU A 115 -8.02 18.02 6.33
N GLN A 116 -7.02 18.90 6.41
CA GLN A 116 -6.87 19.85 7.52
C GLN A 116 -8.04 20.84 7.53
N ASP A 117 -8.34 21.45 6.38
CA ASP A 117 -9.43 22.41 6.22
C ASP A 117 -10.78 21.77 6.57
N TRP A 118 -11.04 20.54 6.10
CA TRP A 118 -12.23 19.78 6.45
C TRP A 118 -12.40 19.56 7.96
N ARG A 119 -11.30 19.37 8.70
CA ARG A 119 -11.34 19.22 10.17
C ARG A 119 -11.70 20.51 10.89
N LEU A 120 -11.32 21.66 10.34
CA LEU A 120 -11.62 22.99 10.89
C LEU A 120 -13.07 23.41 10.64
N LEU A 121 -13.77 22.81 9.67
CA LEU A 121 -15.16 23.14 9.36
C LEU A 121 -16.16 22.64 10.41
N GLU A 122 -17.05 23.53 10.86
CA GLU A 122 -18.23 23.15 11.64
C GLU A 122 -19.14 22.16 10.92
N LEU A 123 -19.96 21.43 11.69
CA LEU A 123 -20.87 20.40 11.16
C LEU A 123 -21.84 20.95 10.08
N ARG A 124 -22.28 22.20 10.21
CA ARG A 124 -23.15 22.87 9.22
C ARG A 124 -22.45 23.07 7.88
N HIS A 125 -21.20 23.53 7.90
CA HIS A 125 -20.41 23.77 6.68
C HIS A 125 -20.00 22.46 6.00
N ARG A 126 -19.66 21.42 6.79
CA ARG A 126 -19.36 20.08 6.26
C ARG A 126 -20.53 19.47 5.46
N ARG A 127 -21.77 19.75 5.85
CA ARG A 127 -22.96 19.31 5.10
C ARG A 127 -23.06 19.97 3.73
N VAL A 128 -22.79 21.27 3.65
CA VAL A 128 -22.81 22.02 2.38
C VAL A 128 -21.72 21.51 1.44
N VAL A 129 -20.48 21.38 1.94
CA VAL A 129 -19.36 20.86 1.16
C VAL A 129 -19.65 19.46 0.64
N ARG A 130 -20.23 18.58 1.47
CA ARG A 130 -20.66 17.23 1.04
C ARG A 130 -21.66 17.29 -0.11
N ALA A 131 -22.71 18.12 0.01
CA ALA A 131 -23.73 18.23 -1.03
C ALA A 131 -23.15 18.74 -2.36
N VAL A 132 -22.19 19.68 -2.30
CA VAL A 132 -21.48 20.16 -3.50
C VAL A 132 -20.65 19.05 -4.14
N ILE A 133 -19.87 18.31 -3.35
CA ILE A 133 -19.06 17.18 -3.84
C ILE A 133 -19.96 16.12 -4.48
N GLU A 134 -21.05 15.74 -3.82
CA GLU A 134 -22.02 14.77 -4.35
C GLU A 134 -22.61 15.25 -5.68
N THR A 135 -23.02 16.52 -5.76
CA THR A 135 -23.58 17.11 -6.99
C THR A 135 -22.57 17.11 -8.15
N LEU A 136 -21.31 17.43 -7.87
CA LEU A 136 -20.24 17.46 -8.87
C LEU A 136 -19.84 16.06 -9.35
N LEU A 137 -19.84 15.07 -8.45
CA LEU A 137 -19.56 13.68 -8.80
C LEU A 137 -20.68 13.07 -9.64
N LEU A 138 -21.94 13.38 -9.30
CA LEU A 138 -23.10 12.96 -10.11
C LEU A 138 -23.00 13.50 -11.55
N HIS A 139 -22.62 14.78 -11.74
CA HIS A 139 -22.45 15.36 -13.07
C HIS A 139 -21.28 14.76 -13.87
N GLN A 140 -20.19 14.36 -13.21
CA GLN A 140 -19.06 13.71 -13.88
C GLN A 140 -19.42 12.31 -14.41
N GLN A 141 -20.35 11.61 -13.76
CA GLN A 141 -20.79 10.27 -14.18
C GLN A 141 -21.72 10.31 -15.39
N ASP A 142 -22.63 11.29 -15.46
CA ASP A 142 -23.54 11.50 -16.62
C ASP A 142 -22.78 11.84 -17.91
N SER A 143 -21.67 12.59 -17.77
CA SER A 143 -20.84 13.03 -18.90
C SER A 143 -20.06 11.89 -19.59
N SER A 144 -20.02 10.68 -19.00
CA SER A 144 -19.25 9.54 -19.52
C SER A 144 -20.08 8.56 -20.35
N GLY A 145 -21.38 8.82 -20.58
CA GLY A 145 -22.31 7.95 -21.31
C GLY A 145 -22.70 8.40 -22.73
N ALA A 146 -22.16 9.51 -23.23
CA ALA A 146 -22.45 10.03 -24.57
C ALA A 146 -21.16 10.18 -25.38
N GLY A 147 -20.72 9.09 -26.01
CA GLY A 147 -19.56 9.05 -26.91
C GLY A 147 -19.52 7.75 -27.69
#